data_AF-A0A6P0XDA6-F1
#
_entry.id   AF-A0A6P0XDA6-F1
#
_cell.length_a   1.000
_cell.length_b   1.000
_cell.length_c   1.000
_cell.angle_alpha   90.00
_cell.angle_beta   90.00
_cell.angle_gamma   90.00
#
_symmetry.space_group_name_H-M   'P 1'
#
loop_
_entity.id
_entity.type
_entity.pdbx_description
1 polymer ?
#
loop_
_entity_poly.entity_id
_entity_poly.type
_entity_poly.pdbx_seq_one_letter_code
_entity_poly.pdbx_strand_id
1 'polypeptide(L)' 'MVENLSQLTSCTTRKIRLLQSLKDRQGIKGLTKKQVSITVNRNNKIRDYLNKAARYLINLCRENKISTIVVGVNPGM' A
#
# COMPACT_ATOMS: atom_id res chain seq x y z
N MET A 1 -0.50 5.71 -12.99
CA MET A 1 -0.82 4.78 -11.89
C MET A 1 -0.10 5.12 -10.58
N VAL A 2 1.18 5.49 -10.61
CA VAL A 2 1.99 5.82 -9.42
C VAL A 2 1.53 7.13 -8.72
N GLU A 3 1.08 8.12 -9.49
CA GLU A 3 0.62 9.42 -8.94
C GLU A 3 -0.61 9.31 -8.03
N ASN A 4 -1.56 8.42 -8.32
CA ASN A 4 -2.72 8.22 -7.42
C ASN A 4 -2.32 7.53 -6.11
N LEU A 5 -1.27 6.70 -6.14
CA LEU A 5 -0.71 6.05 -4.95
C LEU A 5 -0.04 7.10 -4.03
N SER A 6 0.72 8.03 -4.59
CA SER A 6 1.41 9.07 -3.81
C SER A 6 0.41 10.06 -3.17
N GLN A 7 -0.66 10.43 -3.88
CA GLN A 7 -1.71 11.28 -3.32
C GLN A 7 -2.53 10.59 -2.22
N LEU A 8 -2.80 9.29 -2.38
CA LEU A 8 -3.50 8.50 -1.37
C LEU A 8 -2.63 8.28 -0.11
N THR A 9 -1.33 8.08 -0.29
CA THR A 9 -0.40 7.85 0.82
C THR A 9 -0.18 9.12 1.64
N SER A 10 -0.06 10.29 1.00
CA SER A 10 0.10 11.58 1.69
C SER A 10 -1.08 11.89 2.62
N CYS A 11 -2.31 11.70 2.14
CA CYS A 11 -3.53 11.87 2.92
C CYS A 11 -3.64 10.88 4.08
N THR A 12 -3.27 9.62 3.85
CA THR A 12 -3.35 8.55 4.85
C THR A 12 -2.33 8.75 5.97
N THR A 13 -1.10 9.14 5.63
CA THR A 13 -0.04 9.45 6.60
C THR A 13 -0.40 10.67 7.45
N ARG A 14 -0.95 11.73 6.84
CA ARG A 14 -1.47 12.89 7.61
C ARG A 14 -2.57 12.47 8.59
N LYS A 15 -3.55 11.66 8.15
CA LYS A 15 -4.63 11.16 9.02
C LYS A 15 -4.10 10.30 10.18
N ILE A 16 -3.14 9.42 9.93
CA ILE A 16 -2.51 8.60 10.98
C ILE A 16 -1.79 9.50 12.00
N ARG A 17 -1.06 10.53 11.55
CA ARG A 17 -0.37 11.49 12.44
C ARG A 17 -1.36 12.27 13.32
N LEU A 18 -2.48 12.72 12.77
CA LEU A 18 -3.52 13.41 13.53
C LEU A 18 -4.18 12.49 14.56
N LEU A 19 -4.47 11.24 14.20
CA LEU A 19 -5.01 10.27 15.15
C LEU A 19 -4.01 9.91 16.25
N GLN A 20 -2.71 9.89 15.93
CA GLN A 20 -1.66 9.67 16.90
C GLN A 20 -1.56 10.83 17.88
N SER A 21 -1.56 12.09 17.42
CA SER A 21 -1.50 13.25 18.33
C SER A 21 -2.75 13.36 19.24
N LEU A 22 -3.92 13.00 18.74
CA LEU A 22 -5.14 12.92 19.55
C LEU A 22 -5.06 11.79 20.59
N LYS A 23 -4.50 10.63 20.20
CA LYS A 23 -4.27 9.50 21.11
C LYS A 23 -3.32 9.90 22.24
N ASP A 24 -2.23 10.58 21.91
CA ASP A 24 -1.22 11.02 22.87
C ASP A 24 -1.83 11.99 23.90
N ARG A 25 -2.73 12.89 23.46
CA ARG A 25 -3.50 13.78 24.35
C ARG A 25 -4.52 13.07 25.23
N GLN A 26 -5.06 11.95 24.77
CA GLN A 26 -6.06 11.15 25.50
C GLN A 26 -5.44 10.09 26.43
N GLY A 27 -4.11 9.94 26.44
CA GLY A 27 -3.41 8.97 27.31
C GLY A 27 -3.67 7.50 26.96
N ILE A 28 -4.20 7.20 25.78
CA ILE A 28 -4.56 5.84 25.37
C ILE A 28 -3.31 5.10 24.89
N LYS A 29 -2.94 4.00 25.57
CA LYS A 29 -1.74 3.20 25.23
C LYS A 29 -1.94 2.23 24.06
N GLY A 30 -3.19 1.90 23.71
CA GLY A 30 -3.53 0.93 22.65
C GLY A 30 -3.80 1.53 21.26
N LEU A 31 -3.81 0.68 20.23
CA LEU A 31 -4.22 1.05 18.87
C LEU A 31 -5.74 1.27 18.81
N THR A 32 -6.18 2.41 18.30
CA THR A 32 -7.60 2.68 18.13
C THR A 32 -8.16 1.88 16.94
N LYS A 33 -9.41 1.39 17.02
CA LYS A 33 -10.13 0.73 15.92
C LYS A 33 -10.06 1.51 14.60
N LYS A 34 -10.08 2.85 14.67
CA LYS A 34 -9.95 3.76 13.52
C LYS A 34 -8.57 3.70 12.86
N GLN A 35 -7.50 3.60 13.66
CA GLN A 35 -6.14 3.44 13.13
C GLN A 35 -6.00 2.09 12.41
N VAL A 36 -6.52 1.02 13.01
CA VAL A 36 -6.52 -0.33 12.41
C VAL A 36 -7.27 -0.35 11.07
N SER A 37 -8.48 0.21 11.03
CA SER A 37 -9.29 0.27 9.80
C SER A 37 -8.57 1.02 8.67
N ILE A 38 -7.91 2.14 8.98
CA ILE A 38 -7.13 2.92 8.00
C ILE A 38 -5.97 2.08 7.45
N THR A 39 -5.25 1.37 8.32
CA THR A 39 -4.13 0.49 7.91
C THR A 39 -4.61 -0.66 7.04
N VAL A 40 -5.71 -1.33 7.41
CA VAL A 40 -6.29 -2.42 6.61
C VAL A 40 -6.73 -1.94 5.24
N ASN A 41 -7.42 -0.80 5.16
CA ASN A 41 -7.84 -0.23 3.88
C ASN A 41 -6.63 0.13 3.00
N ARG A 42 -5.56 0.68 3.58
CA ARG A 42 -4.32 0.97 2.86
C ARG A 42 -3.69 -0.31 2.31
N ASN A 43 -3.58 -1.36 3.13
CA ASN A 43 -2.99 -2.64 2.74
C ASN A 43 -3.79 -3.30 1.62
N ASN A 44 -5.12 -3.24 1.67
CA ASN A 44 -5.98 -3.77 0.62
C ASN A 44 -5.80 -3.03 -0.71
N LYS A 45 -5.66 -1.70 -0.67
CA LYS A 45 -5.38 -0.92 -1.87
C LYS A 45 -4.01 -1.27 -2.46
N ILE A 46 -2.96 -1.33 -1.65
CA ILE A 46 -1.62 -1.73 -2.12
C ILE A 46 -1.66 -3.10 -2.80
N ARG A 47 -2.35 -4.08 -2.18
CA ARG A 47 -2.52 -5.42 -2.75
C ARG A 47 -3.25 -5.40 -4.09
N ASP A 48 -4.31 -4.60 -4.21
CA ASP A 48 -5.04 -4.42 -5.49
C ASP A 48 -4.15 -3.83 -6.58
N TYR A 49 -3.34 -2.81 -6.25
CA TYR A 49 -2.39 -2.23 -7.21
C TYR A 49 -1.32 -3.23 -7.66
N LEU A 50 -0.77 -4.03 -6.73
CA LEU A 50 0.18 -5.09 -7.07
C LEU A 50 -0.45 -6.16 -7.98
N ASN A 51 -1.68 -6.58 -7.68
CA ASN A 51 -2.41 -7.55 -8.51
C ASN A 51 -2.68 -7.01 -9.93
N LYS A 52 -3.04 -5.73 -10.05
CA LYS A 52 -3.24 -5.06 -11.35
C LYS A 52 -1.93 -4.97 -12.13
N ALA A 53 -0.83 -4.63 -11.48
CA ALA A 53 0.49 -4.58 -12.11
C ALA A 53 0.94 -5.98 -12.58
N ALA A 54 0.77 -7.01 -11.75
CA ALA A 54 1.08 -8.38 -12.12
C ALA A 54 0.25 -8.85 -13.33
N ARG A 55 -1.05 -8.54 -13.37
CA ARG A 55 -1.91 -8.85 -14.51
C ARG A 55 -1.46 -8.15 -15.79
N TYR A 56 -1.09 -6.87 -15.68
CA TYR A 56 -0.54 -6.12 -16.81
C TYR A 56 0.75 -6.75 -17.35
N LEU A 57 1.67 -7.14 -16.46
CA LEU A 57 2.91 -7.83 -16.83
C LEU A 57 2.64 -9.17 -17.53
N ILE A 58 1.72 -9.99 -17.01
CA ILE A 58 1.37 -11.28 -17.61
C ILE A 58 0.78 -11.07 -19.01
N ASN A 59 -0.11 -10.09 -19.18
CA ASN A 59 -0.69 -9.78 -20.49
C ASN A 59 0.39 -9.34 -21.50
N LEU A 60 1.31 -8.47 -21.08
CA LEU A 60 2.44 -8.04 -21.90
C LEU A 60 3.33 -9.23 -22.32
N CYS A 61 3.58 -10.18 -21.41
CA CYS A 61 4.36 -11.37 -21.72
C CYS A 61 3.64 -12.30 -22.70
N ARG A 62 2.32 -12.44 -22.57
CA ARG A 62 1.50 -13.25 -23.47
C ARG A 62 1.48 -12.69 -24.90
N GLU A 63 1.34 -11.37 -25.04
CA GLU A 63 1.34 -10.70 -26.35
C GLU A 63 2.69 -10.83 -27.06
N ASN A 64 3.79 -10.66 -26.32
CA ASN A 64 5.15 -10.71 -26.86
C ASN A 64 5.77 -12.13 -26.85
N LYS A 65 5.01 -13.16 -26.46
CA LYS A 65 5.45 -14.57 -26.33
C LYS A 65 6.73 -14.73 -25.49
N ILE A 66 6.85 -13.99 -24.39
CA ILE A 66 7.98 -14.07 -23.47
C ILE A 66 7.81 -15.32 -22.59
N SER A 67 8.79 -16.21 -22.61
CA SER A 67 8.76 -17.49 -21.89
C SER A 67 9.36 -17.44 -20.49
N THR A 68 10.23 -16.49 -20.20
CA THR A 68 11.00 -16.43 -18.96
C THR A 68 11.01 -15.04 -18.36
N ILE A 69 10.71 -14.93 -17.07
CA ILE A 69 10.75 -13.70 -16.29
C ILE A 69 11.71 -13.92 -15.12
N VAL A 70 12.73 -13.07 -15.00
CA VAL A 70 13.66 -13.10 -13.87
C VAL A 70 13.27 -12.00 -12.89
N VAL A 71 13.01 -12.35 -11.63
CA VAL A 71 12.63 -11.41 -10.58
C VAL A 71 13.73 -11.34 -9.53
N GLY A 72 14.32 -10.16 -9.35
CA GLY A 72 15.25 -9.90 -8.26
C GLY A 72 14.51 -9.48 -6.99
N VAL A 73 14.79 -10.15 -5.87
CA VAL A 73 14.35 -9.72 -4.54
C VAL A 73 15.46 -8.88 -3.91
N ASN A 74 15.12 -7.72 -3.35
CA ASN A 74 16.05 -6.94 -2.55
C ASN A 74 15.83 -7.26 -1.06
N PRO A 75 16.71 -8.05 -0.42
CA PRO A 75 16.54 -8.48 0.98
C PRO A 75 16.82 -7.38 2.01
N GLY A 76 17.21 -6.17 1.59
CA GLY A 76 17.60 -5.07 2.48
C GLY A 76 16.54 -3.98 2.71
N MET A 77 15.30 -4.17 2.26
CA MET A 77 14.19 -3.21 2.36
C MET A 77 12.95 -3.83 3.00
#